data_AF-A0A9E4PE17-F1
#
_entry.id   AF-A0A9E4PE17-F1
#
_cell.length_a   1.000
_cell.length_b   1.000
_cell.length_c   1.000
_cell.angle_alpha   90.00
_cell.angle_beta   90.00
_cell.angle_gamma   90.00
#
_symmetry.space_group_name_H-M   'P 1'
#
loop_
_entity.id
_entity.type
_entity.pdbx_description
1 polymer ?
#
loop_
_entity_poly.entity_id
_entity_poly.type
_entity_poly.pdbx_seq_one_letter_code
_entity_poly.pdbx_strand_id
1 'polypeptide(L)'
;EITVASVDRWASIFRNLVKQLQGRPQKMMEIFCTEVHPYFLSDAGATEIVESAPDHFVLKMENGLLEGFKIGLIEGFCDIVGADVEIERRNGDYHVSWVIQEETPAPSRWALFVNATRLPFLTATLVPVLLGAVIAWDDGFVFNLGLFLLTLLGASLFHLGTNVMNDYFDHTSGVDEANLTPTPFSGGSRLVQRGLVEPRSLRNLAWGFYTGGTLVGLLLLALTGPGLLIFGLAGFLLGFLYTAPPIRLIHRGLGEIAVGLGFGPVMLLGAYWVQTQELSAAAWYVSIPVGILIAAVLYINEIPDRMWDEKAGKRTLVTRVSPEVSIIGYATLIGAAYLSILVGVALGVMPVATLLGLLTIPMVWRAYKALRRHHAYAYRLIPANATTVFAHLYTGLLLTAGYVVTGVIARL
;
A
#
# COMPACT_ATOMS: atom_id res chain seq x y z
N GLU A 1 5.26 25.28 -36.55
CA GLU A 1 4.34 24.12 -36.66
C GLU A 1 4.47 23.24 -35.43
N ILE A 2 3.35 22.88 -34.82
CA ILE A 2 3.31 21.94 -33.70
C ILE A 2 3.59 20.54 -34.25
N THR A 3 4.81 20.05 -34.07
CA THR A 3 5.24 18.71 -34.47
C THR A 3 5.42 17.83 -33.24
N VAL A 4 5.32 16.50 -33.41
CA VAL A 4 5.57 15.53 -32.32
C VAL A 4 6.94 15.76 -31.66
N ALA A 5 7.97 16.03 -32.46
CA ALA A 5 9.31 16.34 -31.97
C ALA A 5 9.37 17.62 -31.12
N SER A 6 8.59 18.65 -31.46
CA SER A 6 8.49 19.87 -30.65
C SER A 6 7.76 19.60 -29.31
N VAL A 7 6.67 18.83 -29.32
CA VAL A 7 5.93 18.46 -28.11
C VAL A 7 6.78 17.63 -27.16
N ASP A 8 7.54 16.66 -27.68
CA ASP A 8 8.44 15.83 -26.88
C ASP A 8 9.59 16.63 -26.25
N ARG A 9 10.15 17.58 -27.00
CA ARG A 9 11.19 18.48 -26.51
C ARG A 9 10.66 19.38 -25.38
N TRP A 10 9.46 19.93 -25.54
CA TRP A 10 8.82 20.76 -24.52
C TRP A 10 8.46 19.96 -23.28
N ALA A 11 7.87 18.78 -23.43
CA ALA A 11 7.57 17.88 -22.31
C ALA A 11 8.85 17.46 -21.55
N SER A 12 9.97 17.32 -22.25
CA SER A 12 11.29 17.07 -21.63
C SER A 12 11.78 18.25 -20.78
N ILE A 13 11.74 19.47 -21.33
CA ILE A 13 12.15 20.68 -20.61
C ILE A 13 11.27 20.88 -19.36
N PHE A 14 9.96 20.74 -19.53
CA PHE A 14 8.99 20.88 -18.46
C PHE A 14 9.20 19.85 -17.34
N ARG A 15 9.43 18.57 -17.70
CA ARG A 15 9.74 17.52 -16.73
C ARG A 15 11.04 17.78 -15.97
N ASN A 16 12.07 18.32 -16.65
CA ASN A 16 13.33 18.66 -16.00
C ASN A 16 13.19 19.87 -15.08
N LEU A 17 12.41 20.88 -15.48
CA LEU A 17 12.12 22.06 -14.68
C LEU A 17 11.34 21.70 -13.41
N VAL A 18 10.27 20.91 -13.55
CA VAL A 18 9.48 20.39 -12.42
C VAL A 18 10.37 19.57 -11.48
N LYS A 19 11.25 18.70 -12.00
CA LYS A 19 12.20 17.93 -11.19
C LYS A 19 13.23 18.78 -10.45
N GLN A 20 13.74 19.84 -11.06
CA GLN A 20 14.74 20.72 -10.42
C GLN A 20 14.12 21.65 -9.35
N LEU A 21 12.81 21.90 -9.43
CA LEU A 21 12.11 22.89 -8.61
C LEU A 21 11.06 22.30 -7.66
N GLN A 22 11.03 20.98 -7.50
CA GLN A 22 10.18 20.28 -6.53
C GLN A 22 10.32 20.89 -5.12
N GLY A 23 9.20 21.29 -4.52
CA GLY A 23 9.14 21.90 -3.18
C GLY A 23 9.37 23.42 -3.14
N ARG A 24 9.39 24.11 -4.28
CA ARG A 24 9.53 25.58 -4.36
C ARG A 24 8.53 26.19 -5.37
N PRO A 25 7.22 26.16 -5.07
CA PRO A 25 6.16 26.54 -6.02
C PRO A 25 6.30 28.00 -6.51
N GLN A 26 6.69 28.93 -5.63
CA GLN A 26 6.94 30.33 -5.98
C GLN A 26 8.01 30.49 -7.08
N LYS A 27 9.12 29.77 -6.94
CA LYS A 27 10.25 29.85 -7.88
C LYS A 27 9.94 29.15 -9.21
N MET A 28 9.09 28.13 -9.18
CA MET A 28 8.61 27.44 -10.37
C MET A 28 7.71 28.35 -11.21
N MET A 29 6.84 29.12 -10.56
CA MET A 29 6.00 30.11 -11.22
C MET A 29 6.80 31.29 -11.77
N GLU A 30 7.76 31.81 -11.00
CA GLU A 30 8.66 32.88 -11.44
C GLU A 30 9.42 32.50 -12.73
N ILE A 31 9.99 31.28 -12.80
CA ILE A 31 10.71 30.79 -13.98
C ILE A 31 9.75 30.51 -15.14
N PHE A 32 8.54 30.02 -14.86
CA PHE A 32 7.52 29.89 -15.90
C PHE A 32 7.23 31.24 -16.54
N CYS A 33 6.91 32.27 -15.77
CA CYS A 33 6.60 33.61 -16.27
C CYS A 33 7.76 34.27 -17.03
N THR A 34 9.00 34.05 -16.59
CA THR A 34 10.18 34.71 -17.16
C THR A 34 10.84 33.97 -18.31
N GLU A 35 10.85 32.63 -18.30
CA GLU A 35 11.64 31.82 -19.25
C GLU A 35 10.80 30.92 -20.16
N VAL A 36 9.65 30.41 -19.71
CA VAL A 36 8.85 29.43 -20.47
C VAL A 36 7.68 30.12 -21.19
N HIS A 37 6.98 30.97 -20.45
CA HIS A 37 5.82 31.75 -20.86
C HIS A 37 6.07 32.64 -22.10
N PRO A 38 7.22 33.33 -22.25
CA PRO A 38 7.48 34.15 -23.45
C PRO A 38 7.56 33.32 -24.75
N TYR A 39 8.07 32.09 -24.70
CA TYR A 39 8.17 31.23 -25.89
C TYR A 39 6.88 30.46 -26.19
N PHE A 40 6.07 30.22 -25.16
CA PHE A 40 4.86 29.43 -25.27
C PHE A 40 3.66 30.24 -25.76
N LEU A 41 3.61 31.54 -25.41
CA LEU A 41 2.50 32.42 -25.77
C LEU A 41 2.79 33.32 -26.98
N SER A 42 4.06 33.56 -27.34
CA SER A 42 4.44 34.41 -28.48
C SER A 42 4.35 33.69 -29.83
N ASP A 43 3.13 33.41 -30.28
CA ASP A 43 2.91 33.04 -31.68
C ASP A 43 2.95 34.32 -32.54
N ALA A 44 4.15 34.66 -33.04
CA ALA A 44 4.41 35.60 -34.15
C ALA A 44 3.57 36.91 -34.18
N GLY A 45 3.37 37.57 -33.03
CA GLY A 45 2.70 38.86 -32.91
C GLY A 45 1.24 38.84 -32.47
N ALA A 46 0.63 37.66 -32.24
CA ALA A 46 -0.79 37.55 -31.87
C ALA A 46 -1.09 37.64 -30.36
N THR A 47 -0.06 37.69 -29.52
CA THR A 47 -0.20 37.78 -28.07
C THR A 47 0.96 38.57 -27.49
N GLU A 48 0.64 39.58 -26.70
CA GLU A 48 1.59 40.51 -26.08
C GLU A 48 1.37 40.53 -24.57
N ILE A 49 2.45 40.55 -23.79
CA ILE A 49 2.38 40.72 -22.34
C ILE A 49 2.49 42.22 -22.07
N VAL A 50 1.44 42.79 -21.51
CA VAL A 50 1.36 44.22 -21.22
C VAL A 50 2.00 44.53 -19.87
N GLU A 51 1.91 43.59 -18.92
CA GLU A 51 2.43 43.72 -17.56
C GLU A 51 2.80 42.33 -17.00
N SER A 52 3.86 42.26 -16.20
CA SER A 52 4.27 41.02 -15.52
C SER A 52 4.81 41.33 -14.12
N ALA A 53 4.28 40.63 -13.13
CA ALA A 53 4.64 40.67 -11.72
C ALA A 53 4.78 39.21 -11.17
N PRO A 54 5.31 39.02 -9.95
CA PRO A 54 5.53 37.68 -9.38
C PRO A 54 4.27 36.82 -9.13
N ASP A 55 3.10 37.45 -9.05
CA ASP A 55 1.80 36.87 -8.71
C ASP A 55 0.68 37.25 -9.70
N HIS A 56 1.02 38.00 -10.76
CA HIS A 56 0.08 38.48 -11.76
C HIS A 56 0.76 38.81 -13.08
N PHE A 57 0.09 38.57 -14.22
CA PHE A 57 0.48 39.14 -15.50
C PHE A 57 -0.75 39.50 -16.34
N VAL A 58 -0.58 40.44 -17.27
CA VAL A 58 -1.63 40.90 -18.20
C VAL A 58 -1.28 40.47 -19.61
N LEU A 59 -2.18 39.71 -20.25
CA LEU A 59 -2.06 39.25 -21.62
C LEU A 59 -3.03 39.97 -22.53
N LYS A 60 -2.50 40.59 -23.58
CA LYS A 60 -3.28 41.04 -24.72
C LYS A 60 -3.26 39.96 -25.79
N MET A 61 -4.41 39.44 -26.17
CA MET A 61 -4.54 38.41 -27.22
C MET A 61 -5.29 39.00 -28.42
N GLU A 62 -4.66 38.98 -29.60
CA GLU A 62 -5.26 39.53 -30.83
C GLU A 62 -5.99 38.45 -31.66
N ASN A 63 -5.73 37.16 -31.40
CA ASN A 63 -6.31 36.03 -32.16
C ASN A 63 -7.24 35.16 -31.30
N GLY A 64 -8.55 35.41 -31.39
CA GLY A 64 -9.62 34.73 -30.64
C GLY A 64 -9.74 33.21 -30.78
N LEU A 65 -9.07 32.58 -31.77
CA LEU A 65 -9.13 31.14 -32.03
C LEU A 65 -8.32 30.29 -31.04
N LEU A 66 -7.36 30.87 -30.31
CA LEU A 66 -6.45 30.16 -29.40
C LEU A 66 -6.63 30.56 -27.92
N GLU A 67 -7.57 31.47 -27.62
CA GLU A 67 -7.79 32.00 -26.26
C GLU A 67 -8.06 30.88 -25.24
N GLY A 68 -9.04 30.01 -25.51
CA GLY A 68 -9.42 28.93 -24.59
C GLY A 68 -8.32 27.88 -24.36
N PHE A 69 -7.48 27.60 -25.36
CA PHE A 69 -6.35 26.68 -25.20
C PHE A 69 -5.25 27.28 -24.32
N LYS A 70 -4.95 28.57 -24.48
CA LYS A 70 -3.94 29.28 -23.69
C LYS A 70 -4.37 29.43 -22.23
N ILE A 71 -5.64 29.78 -22.00
CA ILE A 71 -6.25 29.83 -20.66
C ILE A 71 -6.15 28.45 -19.98
N GLY A 72 -6.58 27.38 -20.66
CA GLY A 72 -6.53 26.03 -20.09
C GLY A 72 -5.11 25.54 -19.78
N LEU A 73 -4.09 26.07 -20.46
CA LEU A 73 -2.70 25.72 -20.19
C LEU A 73 -2.12 26.47 -18.98
N ILE A 74 -2.53 27.72 -18.78
CA ILE A 74 -2.21 28.50 -17.58
C ILE A 74 -2.88 27.87 -16.36
N GLU A 75 -4.16 27.52 -16.46
CA GLU A 75 -4.89 26.80 -15.42
C GLU A 75 -4.21 25.47 -15.09
N GLY A 76 -3.89 24.67 -16.12
CA GLY A 76 -3.16 23.42 -15.92
C GLY A 76 -1.78 23.58 -15.29
N PHE A 77 -1.08 24.69 -15.57
CA PHE A 77 0.20 24.99 -14.92
C PHE A 77 0.03 25.38 -13.45
N CYS A 78 -0.96 26.23 -13.15
CA CYS A 78 -1.29 26.65 -11.79
C CYS A 78 -1.70 25.45 -10.92
N ASP A 79 -2.50 24.53 -11.46
CA ASP A 79 -2.84 23.26 -10.83
C ASP A 79 -1.60 22.41 -10.49
N ILE A 80 -0.62 22.35 -11.41
CA ILE A 80 0.62 21.59 -11.20
C ILE A 80 1.45 22.15 -10.04
N VAL A 81 1.44 23.47 -9.85
CA VAL A 81 2.21 24.14 -8.80
C VAL A 81 1.42 24.40 -7.51
N GLY A 82 0.14 23.99 -7.47
CA GLY A 82 -0.74 24.18 -6.31
C GLY A 82 -1.13 25.65 -6.09
N ALA A 83 -1.28 26.40 -7.17
CA ALA A 83 -1.73 27.78 -7.15
C ALA A 83 -3.19 27.87 -7.61
N ASP A 84 -4.00 28.61 -6.86
CA ASP A 84 -5.33 29.00 -7.31
C ASP A 84 -5.18 30.15 -8.30
N VAL A 85 -5.66 29.98 -9.53
CA VAL A 85 -5.57 30.99 -10.59
C VAL A 85 -6.92 31.68 -10.80
N GLU A 86 -6.88 32.99 -10.97
CA GLU A 86 -8.01 33.82 -11.33
C GLU A 86 -7.68 34.55 -12.63
N ILE A 87 -8.57 34.40 -13.63
CA ILE A 87 -8.39 34.96 -14.96
C ILE A 87 -9.58 35.86 -15.27
N GLU A 88 -9.34 37.16 -15.33
CA GLU A 88 -10.36 38.16 -15.64
C GLU A 88 -10.08 38.85 -16.97
N ARG A 89 -11.12 39.07 -17.77
CA ARG A 89 -11.01 39.86 -18.99
C ARG A 89 -11.43 41.31 -18.73
N ARG A 90 -10.51 42.26 -18.88
CA ARG A 90 -10.75 43.71 -18.69
C ARG A 90 -10.26 44.48 -19.92
N ASN A 91 -11.15 45.29 -20.51
CA ASN A 91 -10.84 46.14 -21.68
C ASN A 91 -10.20 45.43 -22.89
N GLY A 92 -10.43 44.12 -23.05
CA GLY A 92 -9.85 43.32 -24.13
C GLY A 92 -8.59 42.54 -23.73
N ASP A 93 -8.00 42.86 -22.58
CA ASP A 93 -6.83 42.18 -22.01
C ASP A 93 -7.26 41.15 -20.95
N TYR A 94 -6.44 40.13 -20.75
CA TYR A 94 -6.62 39.07 -19.77
C TYR A 94 -5.67 39.30 -18.60
N HIS A 95 -6.23 39.65 -17.45
CA HIS A 95 -5.52 39.73 -16.19
C HIS A 95 -5.51 38.35 -15.55
N VAL A 96 -4.33 37.77 -15.43
CA VAL A 96 -4.12 36.48 -14.78
C VAL A 96 -3.41 36.73 -13.47
N SER A 97 -4.05 36.42 -12.36
CA SER A 97 -3.46 36.44 -11.03
C SER A 97 -3.50 35.06 -10.41
N TRP A 98 -2.54 34.74 -9.56
CA TRP A 98 -2.55 33.47 -8.85
C TRP A 98 -2.14 33.64 -7.39
N VAL A 99 -2.73 32.82 -6.54
CA VAL A 99 -2.35 32.70 -5.14
C VAL A 99 -1.81 31.30 -4.94
N ILE A 100 -0.54 31.20 -4.54
CA ILE A 100 0.02 29.93 -4.11
C ILE A 100 -0.61 29.63 -2.75
N GLN A 101 -1.36 28.53 -2.64
CA GLN A 101 -1.91 28.14 -1.34
C GLN A 101 -0.75 27.95 -0.37
N GLU A 102 -0.78 28.65 0.76
CA GLU A 102 0.16 28.41 1.86
C GLU A 102 0.13 26.92 2.21
N GLU A 103 1.32 26.38 2.51
CA GLU A 103 1.55 24.97 2.83
C GLU A 103 0.41 24.44 3.72
N THR A 104 -0.31 23.42 3.23
CA THR A 104 -1.21 22.64 4.08
C THR A 104 -0.49 22.36 5.41
N PRO A 105 -1.11 22.64 6.57
CA PRO A 105 -0.43 22.55 7.85
C PRO A 105 0.24 21.19 7.97
N ALA A 106 1.50 21.20 8.41
CA ALA A 106 2.31 19.98 8.51
C ALA A 106 1.50 18.90 9.24
N PRO A 107 1.44 17.67 8.69
CA PRO A 107 0.64 16.60 9.27
C PRO A 107 1.04 16.35 10.72
N SER A 108 0.05 16.10 11.58
CA SER A 108 0.29 15.84 13.00
C SER A 108 1.22 14.63 13.19
N ARG A 109 1.96 14.59 14.31
CA ARG A 109 2.81 13.44 14.66
C ARG A 109 2.04 12.12 14.65
N TRP A 110 0.76 12.15 15.03
CA TRP A 110 -0.12 10.99 14.98
C TRP A 110 -0.41 10.55 13.54
N ALA A 111 -0.73 11.48 12.64
CA ALA A 111 -0.93 11.16 11.22
C ALA A 111 0.33 10.58 10.57
N LEU A 112 1.50 11.15 10.89
CA LEU A 112 2.80 10.61 10.46
C LEU A 112 3.02 9.19 10.99
N PHE A 113 2.73 8.94 12.26
CA PHE A 113 2.85 7.61 12.87
C PHE A 113 1.92 6.57 12.21
N VAL A 114 0.64 6.92 12.03
CA VAL A 114 -0.34 6.04 11.37
C VAL A 114 0.08 5.70 9.94
N ASN A 115 0.59 6.68 9.19
CA ASN A 115 1.06 6.47 7.83
C ASN A 115 2.36 5.63 7.79
N ALA A 116 3.36 5.98 8.60
CA ALA A 116 4.65 5.27 8.67
C ALA A 116 4.47 3.78 9.01
N THR A 117 3.59 3.49 9.97
CA THR A 117 3.34 2.13 10.44
C THR A 117 2.36 1.35 9.58
N ARG A 118 1.64 2.06 8.71
CA ARG A 118 0.51 1.55 7.93
C ARG A 118 -0.51 0.85 8.86
N LEU A 119 -0.85 1.51 9.97
CA LEU A 119 -1.63 0.96 11.09
C LEU A 119 -2.91 0.19 10.68
N PRO A 120 -3.71 0.63 9.66
CA PRO A 120 -4.89 -0.11 9.23
C PRO A 120 -4.63 -1.56 8.75
N PHE A 121 -3.39 -1.89 8.34
CA PHE A 121 -3.03 -3.26 7.95
C PHE A 121 -2.94 -4.23 9.15
N LEU A 122 -3.02 -3.77 10.41
CA LEU A 122 -3.12 -4.66 11.57
C LEU A 122 -4.35 -5.58 11.54
N THR A 123 -5.34 -5.30 10.70
CA THR A 123 -6.40 -6.25 10.36
C THR A 123 -5.84 -7.60 9.87
N ALA A 124 -4.72 -7.60 9.16
CA ALA A 124 -4.02 -8.81 8.72
C ALA A 124 -3.39 -9.59 9.88
N THR A 125 -3.01 -8.92 10.98
CA THR A 125 -2.50 -9.57 12.20
C THR A 125 -3.64 -10.10 13.08
N LEU A 126 -4.71 -9.33 13.21
CA LEU A 126 -5.85 -9.70 14.05
C LEU A 126 -6.46 -11.04 13.64
N VAL A 127 -6.65 -11.26 12.33
CA VAL A 127 -7.29 -12.47 11.79
C VAL A 127 -6.60 -13.77 12.24
N PRO A 128 -5.32 -14.03 11.93
CA PRO A 128 -4.66 -15.28 12.31
C PRO A 128 -4.50 -15.43 13.82
N VAL A 129 -4.26 -14.34 14.56
CA VAL A 129 -4.12 -14.40 16.03
C VAL A 129 -5.45 -14.77 16.69
N LEU A 130 -6.55 -14.13 16.28
CA LEU A 130 -7.89 -14.45 16.78
C LEU A 130 -8.31 -15.86 16.39
N LEU A 131 -8.12 -16.25 15.14
CA LEU A 131 -8.51 -17.56 14.64
C LEU A 131 -7.73 -18.68 15.33
N GLY A 132 -6.41 -18.53 15.50
CA GLY A 132 -5.60 -19.51 16.23
C GLY A 132 -6.03 -19.68 17.69
N ALA A 133 -6.36 -18.58 18.38
CA ALA A 133 -6.84 -18.64 19.76
C ALA A 133 -8.26 -19.22 19.89
N VAL A 134 -9.14 -18.99 18.91
CA VAL A 134 -10.49 -19.57 18.87
C VAL A 134 -10.46 -21.05 18.54
N ILE A 135 -9.57 -21.50 17.64
CA ILE A 135 -9.38 -22.93 17.37
C ILE A 135 -8.88 -23.64 18.62
N ALA A 136 -7.92 -23.05 19.35
CA ALA A 136 -7.49 -23.58 20.65
C ALA A 136 -8.65 -23.76 21.63
N TRP A 137 -9.55 -22.78 21.70
CA TRP A 137 -10.76 -22.89 22.52
C TRP A 137 -11.72 -23.98 22.02
N ASP A 138 -11.92 -24.09 20.70
CA ASP A 138 -12.75 -25.13 20.09
C ASP A 138 -12.21 -26.53 20.41
N ASP A 139 -10.89 -26.71 20.35
CA ASP A 139 -10.15 -27.93 20.70
C ASP A 139 -10.21 -28.28 22.20
N GLY A 140 -10.88 -27.46 23.02
CA GLY A 140 -11.20 -27.75 24.42
C GLY A 140 -10.36 -27.01 25.46
N PHE A 141 -9.41 -26.18 25.03
CA PHE A 141 -8.58 -25.39 25.94
C PHE A 141 -9.32 -24.16 26.48
N VAL A 142 -8.86 -23.65 27.63
CA VAL A 142 -9.40 -22.42 28.21
C VAL A 142 -8.89 -21.23 27.40
N PHE A 143 -9.80 -20.37 26.91
CA PHE A 143 -9.41 -19.13 26.25
C PHE A 143 -8.80 -18.16 27.26
N ASN A 144 -7.47 -18.01 27.25
CA ASN A 144 -6.78 -17.07 28.11
C ASN A 144 -6.68 -15.70 27.43
N LEU A 145 -7.52 -14.77 27.89
CA LEU A 145 -7.59 -13.41 27.35
C LEU A 145 -6.25 -12.65 27.51
N GLY A 146 -5.53 -12.85 28.61
CA GLY A 146 -4.24 -12.19 28.83
C GLY A 146 -3.19 -12.63 27.82
N LEU A 147 -3.09 -13.94 27.59
CA LEU A 147 -2.18 -14.51 26.59
C LEU A 147 -2.59 -14.10 25.16
N PHE A 148 -3.89 -14.03 24.86
CA PHE A 148 -4.39 -13.54 23.59
C PHE A 148 -3.98 -12.07 23.34
N LEU A 149 -4.22 -11.18 24.32
CA LEU A 149 -3.88 -9.76 24.19
C LEU A 149 -2.37 -9.53 24.07
N LEU A 150 -1.55 -10.28 24.82
CA LEU A 150 -0.10 -10.25 24.70
C LEU A 150 0.36 -10.76 23.33
N THR A 151 -0.24 -11.83 22.80
CA THR A 151 0.05 -12.34 21.46
C THR A 151 -0.29 -11.30 20.40
N LEU A 152 -1.47 -10.70 20.48
CA LEU A 152 -1.92 -9.67 19.55
C LEU A 152 -0.99 -8.46 19.59
N LEU A 153 -0.57 -8.01 20.78
CA LEU A 153 0.39 -6.93 20.95
C LEU A 153 1.74 -7.30 20.33
N GLY A 154 2.33 -8.43 20.68
CA GLY A 154 3.64 -8.87 20.19
C GLY A 154 3.66 -9.01 18.66
N ALA A 155 2.66 -9.71 18.10
CA ALA A 155 2.52 -9.89 16.66
C ALA A 155 2.30 -8.55 15.93
N SER A 156 1.52 -7.63 16.52
CA SER A 156 1.32 -6.29 15.97
C SER A 156 2.62 -5.50 15.96
N LEU A 157 3.40 -5.52 17.04
CA LEU A 157 4.70 -4.82 17.10
C LEU A 157 5.65 -5.34 16.00
N PHE A 158 5.76 -6.66 15.81
CA PHE A 158 6.58 -7.21 14.72
C PHE A 158 6.07 -6.80 13.33
N HIS A 159 4.75 -6.80 13.10
CA HIS A 159 4.17 -6.38 11.83
C HIS A 159 4.41 -4.88 11.57
N LEU A 160 4.15 -4.00 12.54
CA LEU A 160 4.42 -2.57 12.42
C LEU A 160 5.90 -2.31 12.16
N GLY A 161 6.80 -2.99 12.88
CA GLY A 161 8.24 -2.93 12.65
C GLY A 161 8.62 -3.35 11.23
N THR A 162 8.00 -4.42 10.71
CA THR A 162 8.21 -4.90 9.33
C THR A 162 7.75 -3.88 8.30
N ASN A 163 6.59 -3.24 8.49
CA ASN A 163 6.09 -2.19 7.58
C ASN A 163 7.00 -0.96 7.56
N VAL A 164 7.44 -0.48 8.73
CA VAL A 164 8.35 0.67 8.81
C VAL A 164 9.73 0.32 8.25
N MET A 165 10.22 -0.90 8.49
CA MET A 165 11.49 -1.37 7.95
C MET A 165 11.45 -1.55 6.43
N ASN A 166 10.30 -1.97 5.88
CA ASN A 166 10.04 -2.01 4.45
C ASN A 166 10.22 -0.62 3.81
N ASP A 167 9.59 0.42 4.36
CA ASP A 167 9.77 1.81 3.89
C ASP A 167 11.23 2.27 3.94
N TYR A 168 11.96 1.94 5.01
CA TYR A 168 13.37 2.29 5.12
C TYR A 168 14.24 1.61 4.04
N PHE A 169 14.01 0.32 3.78
CA PHE A 169 14.80 -0.41 2.78
C PHE A 169 14.39 -0.11 1.34
N ASP A 170 13.11 0.16 1.07
CA ASP A 170 12.64 0.55 -0.27
C ASP A 170 13.15 1.96 -0.62
N HIS A 171 13.26 2.89 0.35
CA HIS A 171 13.98 4.16 0.18
C HIS A 171 15.48 3.96 -0.06
N THR A 172 16.18 3.21 0.80
CA THR A 172 17.65 3.05 0.67
C THR A 172 18.07 2.24 -0.57
N SER A 173 17.13 1.50 -1.19
CA SER A 173 17.35 0.82 -2.46
C SER A 173 16.96 1.65 -3.69
N GLY A 174 16.32 2.82 -3.52
CA GLY A 174 15.89 3.69 -4.61
C GLY A 174 14.55 3.30 -5.26
N VAL A 175 13.87 2.28 -4.73
CA VAL A 175 12.62 1.74 -5.29
C VAL A 175 11.49 2.75 -5.15
N ASP A 176 11.35 3.34 -3.96
CA ASP A 176 10.29 4.32 -3.72
C ASP A 176 10.50 5.60 -4.54
N GLU A 177 11.75 6.03 -4.73
CA GLU A 177 12.09 7.18 -5.57
C GLU A 177 11.74 6.94 -7.04
N ALA A 178 11.86 5.69 -7.50
CA ALA A 178 11.50 5.31 -8.87
C ALA A 178 9.98 5.26 -9.11
N ASN A 179 9.17 5.07 -8.07
CA ASN A 179 7.71 4.96 -8.20
C ASN A 179 7.03 6.33 -8.32
N LEU A 180 6.51 6.64 -9.51
CA LEU A 180 5.80 7.91 -9.79
C LEU A 180 4.27 7.81 -9.64
N THR A 181 3.73 6.61 -9.40
CA THR A 181 2.27 6.43 -9.23
C THR A 181 1.94 5.64 -7.96
N PRO A 182 2.40 6.10 -6.77
CA PRO A 182 2.11 5.41 -5.52
C PRO A 182 0.61 5.45 -5.22
N THR A 183 0.13 4.44 -4.50
CA THR A 183 -1.27 4.34 -4.06
C THR A 183 -1.34 4.24 -2.53
N PRO A 184 -2.52 4.38 -1.89
CA PRO A 184 -2.63 4.12 -0.45
C PRO A 184 -2.23 2.69 -0.02
N PHE A 185 -2.09 1.77 -0.98
CA PHE A 185 -1.77 0.35 -0.76
C PHE A 185 -0.39 -0.06 -1.30
N SER A 186 0.32 0.83 -2.00
CA SER A 186 1.55 0.50 -2.76
C SER A 186 2.50 1.71 -2.86
N GLY A 187 3.81 1.46 -3.00
CA GLY A 187 4.82 2.51 -3.12
C GLY A 187 5.28 3.23 -1.85
N GLY A 188 5.12 2.62 -0.66
CA GLY A 188 5.62 3.18 0.60
C GLY A 188 4.67 4.18 1.27
N SER A 189 4.96 4.60 2.51
CA SER A 189 4.21 5.71 3.18
C SER A 189 4.46 7.08 2.52
N ARG A 190 5.48 7.18 1.66
CA ARG A 190 5.98 8.41 1.02
C ARG A 190 6.51 9.47 1.98
N LEU A 191 6.67 9.17 3.28
CA LEU A 191 7.06 10.18 4.27
C LEU A 191 8.49 10.71 4.04
N VAL A 192 9.42 9.83 3.68
CA VAL A 192 10.80 10.23 3.35
C VAL A 192 10.84 10.99 2.04
N GLN A 193 10.16 10.50 1.01
CA GLN A 193 10.15 11.11 -0.32
C GLN A 193 9.48 12.50 -0.32
N ARG A 194 8.61 12.77 0.66
CA ARG A 194 7.99 14.09 0.89
C ARG A 194 8.79 14.99 1.85
N GLY A 195 9.93 14.54 2.37
CA GLY A 195 10.74 15.30 3.33
C GLY A 195 10.11 15.46 4.72
N LEU A 196 9.07 14.68 5.05
CA LEU A 196 8.34 14.79 6.31
C LEU A 196 9.04 14.06 7.47
N VAL A 197 9.82 13.02 7.16
CA VAL A 197 10.52 12.19 8.14
C VAL A 197 11.89 11.79 7.59
N GLU A 198 12.92 11.87 8.44
CA GLU A 198 14.25 11.36 8.08
C GLU A 198 14.30 9.83 7.99
N PRO A 199 15.05 9.23 7.05
CA PRO A 199 15.20 7.77 6.94
C PRO A 199 15.66 7.10 8.25
N ARG A 200 16.56 7.78 9.00
CA ARG A 200 17.07 7.28 10.28
C ARG A 200 15.97 7.13 11.33
N SER A 201 14.98 8.02 11.31
CA SER A 201 13.83 7.98 12.22
C SER A 201 12.97 6.76 11.96
N LEU A 202 12.71 6.41 10.68
CA LEU A 202 12.01 5.16 10.33
C LEU A 202 12.78 3.93 10.79
N ARG A 203 14.09 3.87 10.52
CA ARG A 203 14.93 2.75 10.99
C ARG A 203 14.88 2.58 12.51
N ASN A 204 15.00 3.67 13.26
CA ASN A 204 14.96 3.63 14.73
C ASN A 204 13.57 3.23 15.24
N LEU A 205 12.50 3.73 14.61
CA LEU A 205 11.13 3.34 14.92
C LEU A 205 10.90 1.84 14.68
N ALA A 206 11.36 1.30 13.56
CA ALA A 206 11.27 -0.12 13.26
C ALA A 206 12.02 -0.98 14.30
N TRP A 207 13.22 -0.58 14.71
CA TRP A 207 13.96 -1.27 15.78
C TRP A 207 13.26 -1.15 17.14
N GLY A 208 12.63 -0.02 17.44
CA GLY A 208 11.79 0.13 18.64
C GLY A 208 10.64 -0.88 18.67
N PHE A 209 9.96 -1.06 17.53
CA PHE A 209 8.92 -2.06 17.38
C PHE A 209 9.45 -3.50 17.51
N TYR A 210 10.54 -3.85 16.84
CA TYR A 210 11.15 -5.18 16.98
C TYR A 210 11.63 -5.47 18.40
N THR A 211 12.19 -4.47 19.09
CA THR A 211 12.60 -4.60 20.49
C THR A 211 11.39 -4.83 21.38
N GLY A 212 10.34 -4.01 21.26
CA GLY A 212 9.10 -4.20 22.02
C GLY A 212 8.44 -5.55 21.75
N GLY A 213 8.33 -5.94 20.47
CA GLY A 213 7.81 -7.25 20.07
C GLY A 213 8.62 -8.41 20.65
N THR A 214 9.96 -8.28 20.66
CA THR A 214 10.85 -9.29 21.27
C THR A 214 10.65 -9.38 22.78
N LEU A 215 10.51 -8.26 23.50
CA LEU A 215 10.24 -8.28 24.94
C LEU A 215 8.91 -8.98 25.28
N VAL A 216 7.86 -8.67 24.52
CA VAL A 216 6.55 -9.35 24.66
C VAL A 216 6.68 -10.84 24.29
N GLY A 217 7.43 -11.16 23.24
CA GLY A 217 7.69 -12.53 22.81
C GLY A 217 8.47 -13.34 23.86
N LEU A 218 9.46 -12.75 24.52
CA LEU A 218 10.22 -13.37 25.61
C LEU A 218 9.36 -13.59 26.86
N LEU A 219 8.44 -12.66 27.16
CA LEU A 219 7.45 -12.86 28.21
C LEU A 219 6.54 -14.04 27.88
N LEU A 220 5.96 -14.08 26.68
CA LEU A 220 5.14 -15.20 26.23
C LEU A 220 5.92 -16.53 26.23
N LEU A 221 7.19 -16.50 25.84
CA LEU A 221 8.08 -17.66 25.86
C LEU A 221 8.26 -18.20 27.29
N ALA A 222 8.47 -17.32 28.27
CA ALA A 222 8.58 -17.71 29.67
C ALA A 222 7.27 -18.31 30.21
N LEU A 223 6.12 -17.87 29.69
CA LEU A 223 4.80 -18.34 30.10
C LEU A 223 4.34 -19.63 29.38
N THR A 224 4.81 -19.87 28.14
CA THR A 224 4.25 -20.91 27.25
C THR A 224 5.29 -21.91 26.73
N GLY A 225 6.54 -21.79 27.18
CA GLY A 225 7.60 -22.75 26.89
C GLY A 225 8.30 -22.58 25.54
N PRO A 226 9.39 -23.32 25.31
CA PRO A 226 10.37 -23.05 24.26
C PRO A 226 9.87 -23.21 22.83
N GLY A 227 8.79 -23.96 22.59
CA GLY A 227 8.26 -24.17 21.24
C GLY A 227 7.81 -22.88 20.55
N LEU A 228 7.47 -21.84 21.31
CA LEU A 228 7.16 -20.51 20.76
C LEU A 228 8.34 -19.89 19.99
N LEU A 229 9.60 -20.24 20.32
CA LEU A 229 10.77 -19.72 19.61
C LEU A 229 10.75 -20.03 18.11
N ILE A 230 10.19 -21.17 17.71
CA ILE A 230 10.12 -21.55 16.30
C ILE A 230 9.27 -20.54 15.53
N PHE A 231 8.09 -20.20 16.05
CA PHE A 231 7.19 -19.24 15.42
C PHE A 231 7.73 -17.81 15.51
N GLY A 232 8.29 -17.42 16.66
CA GLY A 232 8.88 -16.09 16.85
C GLY A 232 10.06 -15.83 15.92
N LEU A 233 11.00 -16.80 15.83
CA LEU A 233 12.16 -16.69 14.96
C LEU A 233 11.78 -16.76 13.48
N ALA A 234 10.88 -17.67 13.09
CA ALA A 234 10.39 -17.75 11.72
C ALA A 234 9.68 -16.44 11.31
N GLY A 235 8.83 -15.89 12.17
CA GLY A 235 8.13 -14.63 11.93
C GLY A 235 9.08 -13.45 11.78
N PHE A 236 10.05 -13.32 12.69
CA PHE A 236 11.09 -12.29 12.60
C PHE A 236 11.93 -12.43 11.33
N LEU A 237 12.39 -13.63 10.99
CA LEU A 237 13.21 -13.85 9.80
C LEU A 237 12.42 -13.58 8.52
N LEU A 238 11.18 -14.05 8.42
CA LEU A 238 10.32 -13.78 7.27
C LEU A 238 10.07 -12.28 7.11
N GLY A 239 9.74 -11.56 8.18
CA GLY A 239 9.51 -10.11 8.15
C GLY A 239 10.77 -9.29 7.88
N PHE A 240 11.87 -9.59 8.56
CA PHE A 240 13.12 -8.85 8.41
C PHE A 240 13.78 -9.11 7.04
N LEU A 241 13.95 -10.37 6.65
CA LEU A 241 14.58 -10.74 5.37
C LEU A 241 13.68 -10.46 4.16
N TYR A 242 12.41 -10.10 4.39
CA TYR A 242 11.47 -9.67 3.36
C TYR A 242 12.08 -8.57 2.47
N THR A 243 12.57 -7.49 3.08
CA THR A 243 13.22 -6.36 2.40
C THR A 243 14.67 -6.14 2.78
N ALA A 244 15.14 -6.65 3.93
CA ALA A 244 16.51 -6.38 4.37
C ALA A 244 17.56 -7.06 3.47
N PRO A 245 18.67 -6.37 3.15
CA PRO A 245 19.83 -6.99 2.53
C PRO A 245 20.49 -8.02 3.48
N PRO A 246 21.17 -9.05 2.93
CA PRO A 246 21.39 -9.29 1.50
C PRO A 246 20.25 -10.08 0.84
N ILE A 247 19.21 -10.50 1.59
CA ILE A 247 18.23 -11.49 1.08
C ILE A 247 17.09 -10.86 0.29
N ARG A 248 16.43 -9.82 0.78
CA ARG A 248 15.38 -9.09 0.05
C ARG A 248 14.38 -10.01 -0.68
N LEU A 249 13.68 -10.89 0.05
CA LEU A 249 12.77 -11.90 -0.52
C LEU A 249 11.79 -11.32 -1.56
N ILE A 250 11.24 -10.12 -1.32
CA ILE A 250 10.32 -9.49 -2.28
C ILE A 250 10.99 -9.16 -3.63
N HIS A 251 12.25 -8.74 -3.62
CA HIS A 251 13.01 -8.48 -4.86
C HIS A 251 13.28 -9.77 -5.65
N ARG A 252 13.04 -10.94 -5.05
CA ARG A 252 13.30 -12.26 -5.63
C ARG A 252 12.03 -13.02 -5.98
N GLY A 253 10.87 -12.36 -5.96
CA GLY A 253 9.59 -12.99 -6.28
C GLY A 253 9.19 -14.04 -5.26
N LEU A 254 9.65 -13.89 -4.01
CA LEU A 254 9.28 -14.73 -2.87
C LEU A 254 8.41 -13.97 -1.88
N GLY A 255 7.90 -12.78 -2.24
CA GLY A 255 7.16 -11.90 -1.35
C GLY A 255 5.86 -12.54 -0.86
N GLU A 256 5.06 -13.06 -1.78
CA GLU A 256 3.78 -13.71 -1.52
C GLU A 256 3.93 -14.98 -0.69
N ILE A 257 4.99 -15.76 -0.94
CA ILE A 257 5.32 -16.94 -0.15
C ILE A 257 5.70 -16.52 1.28
N ALA A 258 6.55 -15.50 1.42
CA ALA A 258 6.98 -15.02 2.73
C ALA A 258 5.82 -14.46 3.55
N VAL A 259 4.97 -13.64 2.94
CA VAL A 259 3.77 -13.07 3.57
C VAL A 259 2.74 -14.16 3.88
N GLY A 260 2.49 -15.08 2.93
CA GLY A 260 1.57 -16.20 3.13
C GLY A 260 2.00 -17.14 4.26
N LEU A 261 3.29 -17.49 4.33
CA LEU A 261 3.84 -18.29 5.43
C LEU A 261 3.85 -17.54 6.78
N GLY A 262 4.21 -16.26 6.75
CA GLY A 262 4.30 -15.43 7.95
C GLY A 262 2.95 -15.25 8.64
N PHE A 263 1.93 -14.84 7.88
CA PHE A 263 0.59 -14.57 8.42
C PHE A 263 -0.29 -15.82 8.52
N GLY A 264 -0.11 -16.78 7.61
CA GLY A 264 -0.82 -18.06 7.67
C GLY A 264 -0.25 -18.93 8.79
N PRO A 265 0.59 -19.93 8.50
CA PRO A 265 1.01 -20.92 9.48
C PRO A 265 1.79 -20.31 10.65
N VAL A 266 2.73 -19.41 10.42
CA VAL A 266 3.62 -18.94 11.50
C VAL A 266 2.84 -18.16 12.56
N MET A 267 2.04 -17.15 12.15
CA MET A 267 1.30 -16.32 13.10
C MET A 267 0.10 -17.05 13.71
N LEU A 268 -0.65 -17.83 12.92
CA LEU A 268 -1.82 -18.57 13.42
C LEU A 268 -1.40 -19.67 14.39
N LEU A 269 -0.42 -20.51 14.01
CA LEU A 269 0.05 -21.59 14.88
C LEU A 269 0.80 -21.05 16.09
N GLY A 270 1.50 -19.93 15.98
CA GLY A 270 2.08 -19.25 17.14
C GLY A 270 1.00 -18.81 18.14
N ALA A 271 -0.12 -18.27 17.66
CA ALA A 271 -1.24 -17.89 18.52
C ALA A 271 -1.95 -19.11 19.13
N TYR A 272 -2.10 -20.20 18.37
CA TYR A 272 -2.60 -21.47 18.89
C TYR A 272 -1.67 -22.03 19.99
N TRP A 273 -0.36 -22.10 19.72
CA TRP A 273 0.65 -22.56 20.69
C TRP A 273 0.62 -21.75 21.97
N VAL A 274 0.47 -20.42 21.90
CA VAL A 274 0.39 -19.59 23.10
C VAL A 274 -0.80 -19.97 23.98
N GLN A 275 -1.90 -20.47 23.42
CA GLN A 275 -3.05 -20.92 24.19
C GLN A 275 -2.92 -22.37 24.69
N THR A 276 -2.29 -23.25 23.91
CA THR A 276 -2.35 -24.71 24.15
C THR A 276 -1.02 -25.36 24.51
N GLN A 277 0.09 -24.78 24.06
CA GLN A 277 1.43 -25.39 24.05
C GLN A 277 1.49 -26.70 23.24
N GLU A 278 0.56 -26.86 22.29
CA GLU A 278 0.44 -28.02 21.42
C GLU A 278 0.43 -27.63 19.94
N LEU A 279 0.56 -28.63 19.06
CA LEU A 279 0.39 -28.47 17.61
C LEU A 279 -0.94 -29.10 17.20
N SER A 280 -1.68 -28.41 16.33
CA SER A 280 -2.95 -28.90 15.78
C SER A 280 -2.90 -28.99 14.26
N ALA A 281 -3.21 -30.17 13.73
CA ALA A 281 -3.34 -30.39 12.29
C ALA A 281 -4.49 -29.55 11.69
N ALA A 282 -5.56 -29.37 12.46
CA ALA A 282 -6.68 -28.50 12.07
C ALA A 282 -6.23 -27.04 12.01
N ALA A 283 -5.54 -26.53 13.04
CA ALA A 283 -4.99 -25.18 13.03
C ALA A 283 -4.01 -24.96 11.86
N TRP A 284 -3.15 -25.94 11.58
CA TRP A 284 -2.23 -25.89 10.44
C TRP A 284 -2.99 -25.78 9.11
N TYR A 285 -4.02 -26.60 8.92
CA TYR A 285 -4.80 -26.60 7.68
C TYR A 285 -5.57 -25.29 7.49
N VAL A 286 -6.22 -24.79 8.56
CA VAL A 286 -6.97 -23.51 8.52
C VAL A 286 -6.06 -22.31 8.21
N SER A 287 -4.78 -22.40 8.54
CA SER A 287 -3.80 -21.36 8.21
C SER A 287 -3.57 -21.18 6.70
N ILE A 288 -3.89 -22.19 5.88
CA ILE A 288 -3.71 -22.18 4.42
C ILE A 288 -4.59 -21.12 3.75
N PRO A 289 -5.94 -21.12 3.87
CA PRO A 289 -6.76 -20.08 3.25
C PRO A 289 -6.41 -18.67 3.74
N VAL A 290 -6.07 -18.52 5.02
CA VAL A 290 -5.63 -17.22 5.59
C VAL A 290 -4.35 -16.74 4.91
N GLY A 291 -3.32 -17.60 4.84
CA GLY A 291 -2.04 -17.31 4.20
C GLY A 291 -2.17 -17.02 2.70
N ILE A 292 -3.03 -17.75 1.98
CA ILE A 292 -3.25 -17.50 0.54
C ILE A 292 -3.98 -16.17 0.33
N LEU A 293 -4.98 -15.83 1.14
CA LEU A 293 -5.72 -14.57 1.01
C LEU A 293 -4.85 -13.35 1.27
N ILE A 294 -3.98 -13.39 2.29
CA ILE A 294 -3.05 -12.27 2.55
C ILE A 294 -1.93 -12.19 1.49
N ALA A 295 -1.50 -13.33 0.94
CA ALA A 295 -0.66 -13.34 -0.25
C ALA A 295 -1.36 -12.71 -1.45
N ALA A 296 -2.67 -12.93 -1.64
CA ALA A 296 -3.46 -12.28 -2.69
C ALA A 296 -3.61 -10.77 -2.48
N VAL A 297 -3.68 -10.31 -1.21
CA VAL A 297 -3.63 -8.88 -0.86
C VAL A 297 -2.30 -8.26 -1.30
N LEU A 298 -1.16 -8.90 -1.00
CA LEU A 298 0.13 -8.43 -1.49
C LEU A 298 0.16 -8.42 -3.02
N TYR A 299 -0.25 -9.53 -3.64
CA TYR A 299 -0.20 -9.72 -5.09
C TYR A 299 -0.95 -8.62 -5.84
N ILE A 300 -2.17 -8.27 -5.43
CA ILE A 300 -2.93 -7.20 -6.10
C ILE A 300 -2.32 -5.81 -5.86
N ASN A 301 -1.67 -5.60 -4.70
CA ASN A 301 -0.99 -4.33 -4.38
C ASN A 301 0.28 -4.13 -5.21
N GLU A 302 0.92 -5.19 -5.69
CA GLU A 302 2.10 -5.11 -6.56
C GLU A 302 1.75 -4.76 -8.03
N ILE A 303 0.50 -4.99 -8.46
CA ILE A 303 0.09 -4.73 -9.86
C ILE A 303 0.23 -3.25 -10.25
N PRO A 304 -0.24 -2.27 -9.46
CA PRO A 304 0.02 -0.85 -9.71
C PRO A 304 1.51 -0.48 -9.82
N ASP A 305 2.36 -1.14 -9.04
CA ASP A 305 3.79 -0.79 -8.90
C ASP A 305 4.68 -1.49 -9.92
N ARG A 306 4.16 -2.50 -10.62
CA ARG A 306 4.87 -3.39 -11.55
C ARG A 306 5.90 -2.68 -12.44
N MET A 307 5.49 -1.64 -13.17
CA MET A 307 6.38 -0.92 -14.10
C MET A 307 7.55 -0.23 -13.38
N TRP A 308 7.29 0.30 -12.18
CA TRP A 308 8.28 1.01 -11.39
C TRP A 308 9.22 0.06 -10.66
N ASP A 309 8.69 -1.03 -10.11
CA ASP A 309 9.45 -2.11 -9.50
C ASP A 309 10.42 -2.74 -10.50
N GLU A 310 9.98 -2.98 -11.74
CA GLU A 310 10.85 -3.48 -12.81
C GLU A 310 11.99 -2.51 -13.13
N LYS A 311 11.70 -1.20 -13.25
CA LYS A 311 12.71 -0.15 -13.48
C LYS A 311 13.73 -0.05 -12.34
N ALA A 312 13.30 -0.29 -11.10
CA ALA A 312 14.15 -0.29 -9.92
C ALA A 312 14.87 -1.64 -9.67
N GLY A 313 14.66 -2.65 -10.52
CA GLY A 313 15.25 -3.98 -10.36
C GLY A 313 14.63 -4.82 -9.24
N LYS A 314 13.47 -4.43 -8.69
CA LYS A 314 12.68 -5.21 -7.73
C LYS A 314 11.83 -6.22 -8.50
N ARG A 315 12.33 -7.46 -8.61
CA ARG A 315 11.70 -8.51 -9.44
C ARG A 315 10.69 -9.35 -8.65
N THR A 316 9.56 -8.76 -8.28
CA THR A 316 8.42 -9.45 -7.63
C THR A 316 7.78 -10.50 -8.55
N LEU A 317 6.82 -11.31 -8.07
CA LEU A 317 6.14 -12.29 -8.94
C LEU A 317 5.39 -11.58 -10.08
N VAL A 318 4.70 -10.48 -9.77
CA VAL A 318 3.92 -9.73 -10.76
C VAL A 318 4.83 -9.20 -11.88
N THR A 319 6.03 -8.71 -11.57
CA THR A 319 6.97 -8.20 -12.61
C THR A 319 7.48 -9.27 -13.57
N ARG A 320 7.44 -10.56 -13.20
CA ARG A 320 8.03 -11.67 -13.97
C ARG A 320 7.13 -12.28 -15.04
N VAL A 321 5.83 -12.03 -14.96
CA VAL A 321 4.81 -12.62 -15.84
C VAL A 321 4.12 -11.52 -16.63
N SER A 322 3.40 -11.74 -17.73
CA SER A 322 2.69 -10.64 -18.41
C SER A 322 1.55 -10.05 -17.56
N PRO A 323 1.04 -8.84 -17.86
CA PRO A 323 -0.15 -8.29 -17.18
C PRO A 323 -1.34 -9.25 -17.19
N GLU A 324 -1.60 -9.93 -18.31
CA GLU A 324 -2.68 -10.90 -18.45
C GLU A 324 -2.48 -12.11 -17.54
N VAL A 325 -1.25 -12.62 -17.47
CA VAL A 325 -0.90 -13.72 -16.58
C VAL A 325 -1.00 -13.29 -15.11
N SER A 326 -0.71 -12.03 -14.78
CA SER A 326 -0.88 -11.54 -13.41
C SER A 326 -2.34 -11.55 -12.95
N ILE A 327 -3.29 -11.23 -13.85
CA ILE A 327 -4.72 -11.31 -13.56
C ILE A 327 -5.12 -12.77 -13.26
N ILE A 328 -4.57 -13.73 -14.01
CA ILE A 328 -4.78 -15.17 -13.77
C ILE A 328 -4.15 -15.60 -12.44
N GLY A 329 -2.96 -15.09 -12.11
CA GLY A 329 -2.29 -15.33 -10.84
C GLY A 329 -3.14 -14.92 -9.64
N TYR A 330 -3.69 -13.71 -9.66
CA TYR A 330 -4.64 -13.26 -8.63
C TYR A 330 -5.86 -14.17 -8.52
N ALA A 331 -6.50 -14.50 -9.66
CA ALA A 331 -7.66 -15.40 -9.67
C ALA A 331 -7.33 -16.81 -9.14
N THR A 332 -6.11 -17.29 -9.40
CA THR A 332 -5.62 -18.59 -8.94
C THR A 332 -5.44 -18.60 -7.42
N LEU A 333 -4.83 -17.56 -6.85
CA LEU A 333 -4.70 -17.42 -5.38
C LEU A 333 -6.09 -17.39 -4.72
N ILE A 334 -7.00 -16.55 -5.23
CA ILE A 334 -8.37 -16.48 -4.73
C ILE A 334 -9.07 -17.85 -4.83
N GLY A 335 -9.04 -18.49 -6.01
CA GLY A 335 -9.64 -19.80 -6.22
C GLY A 335 -9.07 -20.87 -5.27
N ALA A 336 -7.75 -20.88 -5.08
CA ALA A 336 -7.07 -21.80 -4.17
C ALA A 336 -7.47 -21.60 -2.70
N ALA A 337 -7.64 -20.35 -2.26
CA ALA A 337 -8.09 -20.05 -0.90
C ALA A 337 -9.52 -20.55 -0.63
N TYR A 338 -10.47 -20.30 -1.53
CA TYR A 338 -11.85 -20.77 -1.32
C TYR A 338 -11.97 -22.29 -1.53
N LEU A 339 -11.19 -22.86 -2.45
CA LEU A 339 -11.13 -24.30 -2.63
C LEU A 339 -10.56 -24.99 -1.38
N SER A 340 -9.53 -24.43 -0.74
CA SER A 340 -8.96 -25.04 0.46
C SER A 340 -9.96 -25.06 1.63
N ILE A 341 -10.82 -24.04 1.78
CA ILE A 341 -11.95 -24.05 2.73
C ILE A 341 -12.91 -25.21 2.42
N LEU A 342 -13.36 -25.34 1.16
CA LEU A 342 -14.26 -26.42 0.75
C LEU A 342 -13.65 -27.80 1.01
N VAL A 343 -12.39 -27.99 0.65
CA VAL A 343 -11.67 -29.26 0.88
C VAL A 343 -11.49 -29.52 2.37
N GLY A 344 -11.17 -28.51 3.18
CA GLY A 344 -11.03 -28.66 4.62
C GLY A 344 -12.30 -29.15 5.30
N VAL A 345 -13.45 -28.62 4.89
CA VAL A 345 -14.77 -29.07 5.36
C VAL A 345 -15.09 -30.47 4.84
N ALA A 346 -14.85 -30.75 3.56
CA ALA A 346 -15.11 -32.06 2.96
C ALA A 346 -14.27 -33.19 3.60
N LEU A 347 -13.04 -32.89 4.02
CA LEU A 347 -12.16 -33.81 4.73
C LEU A 347 -12.46 -33.90 6.24
N GLY A 348 -13.38 -33.10 6.77
CA GLY A 348 -13.72 -33.06 8.20
C GLY A 348 -12.65 -32.41 9.09
N VAL A 349 -11.68 -31.70 8.50
CA VAL A 349 -10.60 -31.00 9.22
C VAL A 349 -11.06 -29.60 9.67
N MET A 350 -12.06 -29.03 8.99
CA MET A 350 -12.69 -27.77 9.34
C MET A 350 -14.19 -27.98 9.63
N PRO A 351 -14.76 -27.30 10.63
CA PRO A 351 -16.19 -27.38 10.88
C PRO A 351 -17.03 -26.89 9.69
N VAL A 352 -18.20 -27.50 9.47
CA VAL A 352 -19.11 -27.11 8.37
C VAL A 352 -19.50 -25.63 8.43
N ALA A 353 -19.62 -25.06 9.64
CA ALA A 353 -19.94 -23.65 9.83
C ALA A 353 -18.87 -22.69 9.25
N THR A 354 -17.64 -23.15 9.00
CA THR A 354 -16.60 -22.36 8.32
C THR A 354 -16.92 -22.04 6.85
N LEU A 355 -17.89 -22.73 6.25
CA LEU A 355 -18.44 -22.38 4.92
C LEU A 355 -19.05 -20.97 4.88
N LEU A 356 -19.34 -20.35 6.04
CA LEU A 356 -19.69 -18.93 6.11
C LEU A 356 -18.61 -18.04 5.46
N GLY A 357 -17.34 -18.45 5.47
CA GLY A 357 -16.26 -17.74 4.77
C GLY A 357 -16.52 -17.56 3.27
N LEU A 358 -17.31 -18.42 2.63
CA LEU A 358 -17.65 -18.32 1.20
C LEU A 358 -18.56 -17.12 0.89
N LEU A 359 -19.19 -16.49 1.91
CA LEU A 359 -20.04 -15.31 1.73
C LEU A 359 -19.26 -14.10 1.18
N THR A 360 -17.93 -14.11 1.24
CA THR A 360 -17.07 -13.05 0.69
C THR A 360 -16.74 -13.23 -0.80
N ILE A 361 -17.15 -14.34 -1.44
CA ILE A 361 -16.96 -14.59 -2.89
C ILE A 361 -17.40 -13.40 -3.78
N PRO A 362 -18.57 -12.76 -3.54
CA PRO A 362 -18.98 -11.59 -4.33
C PRO A 362 -17.99 -10.42 -4.26
N MET A 363 -17.24 -10.27 -3.15
CA MET A 363 -16.25 -9.21 -2.97
C MET A 363 -15.02 -9.47 -3.85
N VAL A 364 -14.42 -10.66 -3.76
CA VAL A 364 -13.26 -11.02 -4.58
C VAL A 364 -13.60 -11.08 -6.06
N TRP A 365 -14.85 -11.43 -6.41
CA TRP A 365 -15.33 -11.35 -7.79
C TRP A 365 -15.39 -9.90 -8.30
N ARG A 366 -15.81 -8.94 -7.46
CA ARG A 366 -15.77 -7.51 -7.80
C ARG A 366 -14.33 -7.02 -7.99
N ALA A 367 -13.41 -7.40 -7.09
CA ALA A 367 -11.99 -7.09 -7.21
C ALA A 367 -11.38 -7.67 -8.50
N TYR A 368 -11.65 -8.93 -8.81
CA TYR A 368 -11.23 -9.58 -10.06
C TYR A 368 -11.73 -8.84 -11.32
N LYS A 369 -13.03 -8.48 -11.35
CA LYS A 369 -13.59 -7.73 -12.49
C LYS A 369 -12.95 -6.35 -12.65
N ALA A 370 -12.71 -5.64 -11.55
CA ALA A 370 -12.03 -4.34 -11.57
C ALA A 370 -10.58 -4.48 -12.06
N LEU A 371 -9.85 -5.48 -11.55
CA LEU A 371 -8.51 -5.79 -11.98
C LEU A 371 -8.45 -6.09 -13.48
N ARG A 372 -9.32 -6.98 -13.99
CA ARG A 372 -9.38 -7.32 -15.41
C ARG A 372 -9.60 -6.09 -16.31
N ARG A 373 -10.45 -5.16 -15.89
CA ARG A 373 -10.79 -3.94 -16.65
C ARG A 373 -9.77 -2.82 -16.52
N HIS A 374 -9.05 -2.74 -15.41
CA HIS A 374 -8.29 -1.54 -15.03
C HIS A 374 -6.84 -1.81 -14.63
N HIS A 375 -6.30 -3.01 -14.89
CA HIS A 375 -4.92 -3.39 -14.55
C HIS A 375 -3.84 -2.42 -15.07
N ALA A 376 -4.11 -1.68 -16.16
CA ALA A 376 -3.20 -0.68 -16.71
C ALA A 376 -3.25 0.69 -15.99
N TYR A 377 -4.19 0.91 -15.07
CA TYR A 377 -4.43 2.20 -14.43
C TYR A 377 -4.36 2.08 -12.90
N ALA A 378 -3.18 2.36 -12.32
CA ALA A 378 -2.89 2.23 -10.89
C ALA A 378 -4.00 2.75 -9.96
N TYR A 379 -4.45 4.00 -10.14
CA TYR A 379 -5.46 4.61 -9.27
C TYR A 379 -6.86 3.99 -9.39
N ARG A 380 -7.20 3.40 -10.54
CA ARG A 380 -8.49 2.69 -10.72
C ARG A 380 -8.51 1.32 -10.04
N LEU A 381 -7.35 0.82 -9.57
CA LEU A 381 -7.24 -0.42 -8.81
C LEU A 381 -7.43 -0.23 -7.31
N ILE A 382 -7.36 1.00 -6.79
CA ILE A 382 -7.54 1.30 -5.35
C ILE A 382 -8.78 0.60 -4.75
N PRO A 383 -9.97 0.63 -5.37
CA PRO A 383 -11.13 -0.10 -4.86
C PRO A 383 -10.94 -1.62 -4.84
N ALA A 384 -10.24 -2.20 -5.82
CA ALA A 384 -9.96 -3.63 -5.88
C ALA A 384 -8.97 -4.07 -4.80
N ASN A 385 -7.94 -3.26 -4.54
CA ASN A 385 -6.97 -3.46 -3.46
C ASN A 385 -7.69 -3.44 -2.11
N ALA A 386 -8.47 -2.40 -1.84
CA ALA A 386 -9.27 -2.28 -0.63
C ALA A 386 -10.24 -3.47 -0.46
N THR A 387 -10.95 -3.84 -1.53
CA THR A 387 -11.91 -4.96 -1.49
C THR A 387 -11.22 -6.28 -1.18
N THR A 388 -9.99 -6.49 -1.67
CA THR A 388 -9.21 -7.70 -1.37
C THR A 388 -8.76 -7.73 0.10
N VAL A 389 -8.34 -6.59 0.65
CA VAL A 389 -8.04 -6.45 2.10
C VAL A 389 -9.28 -6.79 2.94
N PHE A 390 -10.44 -6.24 2.59
CA PHE A 390 -11.69 -6.54 3.29
C PHE A 390 -12.12 -8.01 3.10
N ALA A 391 -11.89 -8.61 1.93
CA ALA A 391 -12.17 -10.02 1.73
C ALA A 391 -11.31 -10.92 2.63
N HIS A 392 -10.02 -10.62 2.81
CA HIS A 392 -9.17 -11.30 3.79
C HIS A 392 -9.74 -11.15 5.20
N LEU A 393 -10.04 -9.91 5.63
CA LEU A 393 -10.58 -9.62 6.96
C LEU A 393 -11.89 -10.38 7.22
N TYR A 394 -12.90 -10.21 6.36
CA TYR A 394 -14.21 -10.80 6.56
C TYR A 394 -14.18 -12.32 6.43
N THR A 395 -13.40 -12.88 5.51
CA THR A 395 -13.27 -14.34 5.42
C THR A 395 -12.68 -14.88 6.71
N GLY A 396 -11.61 -14.27 7.22
CA GLY A 396 -11.01 -14.63 8.51
C GLY A 396 -12.01 -14.58 9.66
N LEU A 397 -12.75 -13.48 9.80
CA LEU A 397 -13.77 -13.34 10.85
C LEU A 397 -14.91 -14.35 10.73
N LEU A 398 -15.34 -14.68 9.49
CA LEU A 398 -16.39 -15.67 9.25
C LEU A 398 -15.89 -17.11 9.50
N LEU A 399 -14.62 -17.40 9.22
CA LEU A 399 -13.99 -18.66 9.64
C LEU A 399 -13.97 -18.75 11.18
N THR A 400 -13.55 -17.69 11.86
CA THR A 400 -13.58 -17.60 13.32
C THR A 400 -14.99 -17.82 13.86
N ALA A 401 -16.00 -17.16 13.29
CA ALA A 401 -17.39 -17.34 13.67
C ALA A 401 -17.86 -18.80 13.47
N GLY A 402 -17.42 -19.46 12.40
CA GLY A 402 -17.70 -20.87 12.17
C GLY A 402 -17.17 -21.78 13.28
N TYR A 403 -15.95 -21.54 13.75
CA TYR A 403 -15.38 -22.24 14.92
C TYR A 403 -16.16 -21.93 16.20
N VAL A 404 -16.48 -20.66 16.47
CA VAL A 404 -17.26 -20.27 17.65
C VAL A 404 -18.63 -20.96 17.67
N VAL A 405 -19.36 -20.94 16.55
CA VAL A 405 -20.68 -21.58 16.43
C VAL A 405 -20.57 -23.08 16.70
N THR A 406 -19.57 -23.74 16.13
CA THR A 406 -19.34 -25.18 16.32
C THR A 406 -19.04 -25.50 17.78
N GLY A 407 -18.10 -24.77 18.39
CA GLY A 407 -17.70 -24.98 19.77
C GLY A 407 -18.78 -24.68 20.79
N VAL A 408 -19.67 -23.70 20.53
CA VAL A 408 -20.85 -23.44 21.38
C VAL A 408 -21.85 -24.59 21.26
N ILE A 409 -22.17 -25.02 20.04
CA ILE A 409 -23.12 -26.13 19.82
C ILE A 409 -22.63 -27.42 20.47
N ALA A 410 -21.33 -27.72 20.40
CA ALA A 410 -20.77 -28.92 21.03
C ALA A 410 -20.80 -28.91 22.57
N ARG A 411 -21.02 -27.75 23.19
CA ARG A 411 -21.07 -27.57 24.66
C ARG A 411 -22.50 -27.44 25.21
N LEU A 412 -23.50 -27.29 24.34
CA LEU A 412 -24.93 -27.36 24.67
C LEU A 412 -25.38 -28.81 24.67
#